data_AF-A0AAP5JU75-F1
#
_entry.id   AF-A0AAP5JU75-F1
#
_cell.length_a   1.000
_cell.length_b   1.000
_cell.length_c   1.000
_cell.angle_alpha   90.00
_cell.angle_beta   90.00
_cell.angle_gamma   90.00
#
_symmetry.space_group_name_H-M   'P 1'
#
loop_
_entity.id
_entity.type
_entity.pdbx_description
1 polymer ?
#
loop_
_entity_poly.entity_id
_entity_poly.type
_entity_poly.pdbx_seq_one_letter_code
_entity_poly.pdbx_strand_id
1 'polypeptide(L)'
;METVQMFLFIAIVVMLVISVWFSLKYRREKDPVTRGLNAARMNIAMGIMLIIISITQLFFFTDSITRRIFGTVCLLLGLFNLFAGIRNNGHYSRLMSKNDR
;
A
#
# COMPACT_ATOMS: atom_id res chain seq x y z
N MET A 1 3.03 26.50 -1.46
CA MET A 1 3.22 25.26 -2.25
C MET A 1 4.15 24.28 -1.54
N GLU A 2 5.28 24.73 -0.97
CA GLU A 2 6.26 23.86 -0.29
C GLU A 2 5.71 23.10 0.92
N THR A 3 4.80 23.70 1.70
CA THR A 3 4.21 23.07 2.89
C THR A 3 3.42 21.80 2.56
N VAL A 4 2.74 21.78 1.41
CA VAL A 4 1.94 20.61 0.97
C VAL A 4 2.85 19.48 0.50
N GLN A 5 3.93 19.80 -0.22
CA GLN A 5 4.93 18.81 -0.65
C GLN A 5 5.63 18.16 0.55
N MET A 6 5.97 18.96 1.58
CA MET A 6 6.57 18.44 2.82
C MET A 6 5.61 17.50 3.55
N PHE A 7 4.33 17.86 3.65
CA PHE A 7 3.32 17.03 4.28
C PHE A 7 3.11 15.70 3.55
N LEU A 8 3.07 15.73 2.21
CA LEU A 8 2.98 14.53 1.37
C LEU A 8 4.22 13.64 1.52
N PHE A 9 5.42 14.22 1.58
CA PHE A 9 6.65 13.47 1.80
C PHE A 9 6.65 12.76 3.16
N ILE A 10 6.25 13.47 4.22
CA ILE A 10 6.10 12.88 5.56
C ILE A 10 5.06 11.75 5.54
N ALA A 11 3.90 11.95 4.88
CA ALA A 11 2.87 10.92 4.74
C ALA A 11 3.38 9.67 4.00
N ILE A 12 4.21 9.85 2.97
CA ILE A 12 4.86 8.75 2.25
C ILE A 12 5.82 7.98 3.17
N VAL A 13 6.67 8.70 3.92
CA VAL A 13 7.61 8.08 4.86
C VAL A 13 6.86 7.29 5.95
N VAL A 14 5.78 7.85 6.50
CA VAL A 14 4.94 7.17 7.50
C VAL A 14 4.29 5.91 6.91
N MET A 15 3.71 6.00 5.71
CA MET A 15 3.12 4.83 5.03
C MET A 15 4.16 3.77 4.69
N LEU A 16 5.39 4.17 4.37
CA LEU A 16 6.51 3.26 4.14
C LEU A 16 6.90 2.53 5.43
N VAL A 17 7.02 3.25 6.54
CA VAL A 17 7.31 2.64 7.86
C VAL A 17 6.21 1.65 8.24
N ILE A 18 4.94 1.99 8.05
CA ILE A 18 3.80 1.10 8.31
C ILE A 18 3.87 -0.14 7.40
N SER A 19 4.14 0.04 6.11
CA SER A 19 4.29 -1.06 5.15
C SER A 19 5.42 -2.02 5.54
N VAL A 20 6.58 -1.48 5.95
CA VAL A 20 7.71 -2.27 6.44
C VAL A 20 7.35 -3.00 7.73
N TRP A 21 6.63 -2.36 8.64
CA TRP A 21 6.21 -2.97 9.91
C TRP A 21 5.28 -4.17 9.68
N PHE A 22 4.29 -4.03 8.79
CA PHE A 22 3.44 -5.14 8.37
C PHE A 22 4.21 -6.23 7.61
N SER A 23 5.23 -5.87 6.83
CA SER A 23 6.11 -6.84 6.14
C SER A 23 6.91 -7.71 7.11
N LEU A 24 7.46 -7.10 8.15
CA LEU A 24 8.19 -7.81 9.20
C LEU A 24 7.27 -8.70 10.02
N LYS A 25 6.04 -8.25 10.28
CA LYS A 25 5.01 -9.05 10.98
C LYS A 25 4.57 -10.26 10.16
N TYR A 26 4.25 -10.06 8.87
CA TYR A 26 3.93 -11.14 7.93
C TYR A 26 4.99 -12.25 7.87
N ARG A 27 6.29 -11.88 7.92
CA ARG A 27 7.39 -12.85 7.92
C ARG A 27 7.51 -13.65 9.23
N ARG A 28 6.90 -13.19 10.32
CA ARG A 28 7.00 -13.79 11.65
C ARG A 28 5.79 -14.64 12.05
N GLU A 29 4.63 -14.50 11.38
CA GLU A 29 3.47 -15.37 11.64
C GLU A 29 3.63 -16.77 11.02
N LYS A 30 3.42 -17.80 11.86
CA LYS A 30 3.47 -19.23 11.48
C LYS A 30 2.13 -19.78 11.00
N ASP A 31 1.01 -19.19 11.42
CA ASP A 31 -0.31 -19.65 11.05
C ASP A 31 -0.70 -19.11 9.65
N PRO A 32 -1.04 -19.99 8.68
CA PRO A 32 -1.30 -19.60 7.29
C PRO A 32 -2.50 -18.65 7.14
N VAL A 33 -3.49 -18.69 8.03
CA VAL A 33 -4.69 -17.83 7.93
C VAL A 33 -4.36 -16.40 8.36
N THR A 34 -3.74 -16.24 9.52
CA THR A 34 -3.29 -14.94 10.03
C THR A 34 -2.17 -14.34 9.17
N ARG A 35 -1.27 -15.18 8.64
CA ARG A 35 -0.26 -14.77 7.66
C ARG A 35 -0.90 -14.26 6.36
N GLY A 36 -1.93 -14.92 5.84
CA GLY A 36 -2.68 -14.47 4.65
C GLY A 36 -3.36 -13.11 4.88
N LEU A 37 -3.97 -12.92 6.05
CA LEU A 37 -4.61 -11.67 6.43
C LEU A 37 -3.60 -10.52 6.59
N ASN A 38 -2.45 -10.76 7.20
CA ASN A 38 -1.39 -9.76 7.36
C ASN A 38 -0.73 -9.40 6.02
N ALA A 39 -0.56 -10.36 5.10
CA ALA A 39 -0.16 -10.06 3.72
C ALA A 39 -1.19 -9.19 2.98
N ALA A 40 -2.48 -9.48 3.15
CA ALA A 40 -3.54 -8.71 2.52
C ALA A 40 -3.50 -7.23 2.98
N ARG A 41 -3.36 -7.01 4.29
CA ARG A 41 -3.22 -5.67 4.89
C ARG A 41 -1.96 -4.96 4.42
N MET A 42 -0.84 -5.67 4.29
CA MET A 42 0.40 -5.13 3.74
C MET A 42 0.23 -4.67 2.29
N ASN A 43 -0.41 -5.48 1.44
CA ASN A 43 -0.65 -5.13 0.04
C ASN A 43 -1.59 -3.92 -0.10
N ILE A 44 -2.62 -3.82 0.75
CA ILE A 44 -3.48 -2.64 0.82
C ILE A 44 -2.66 -1.39 1.19
N ALA A 45 -1.88 -1.46 2.27
CA ALA A 45 -1.09 -0.33 2.75
C ALA A 45 -0.06 0.13 1.70
N MET A 46 0.66 -0.81 1.07
CA MET A 46 1.59 -0.52 0.00
C MET A 46 0.88 0.06 -1.24
N GLY A 47 -0.30 -0.45 -1.58
CA GLY A 47 -1.13 0.07 -2.67
C GLY A 47 -1.53 1.52 -2.46
N ILE A 48 -2.02 1.85 -1.26
CA ILE A 48 -2.39 3.22 -0.86
C ILE A 48 -1.16 4.15 -0.93
N MET A 49 -0.02 3.71 -0.42
CA MET A 49 1.23 4.47 -0.49
C MET A 49 1.60 4.82 -1.94
N LEU A 50 1.57 3.84 -2.85
CA LEU A 50 1.88 4.05 -4.26
C LEU A 50 0.91 5.02 -4.95
N ILE A 51 -0.38 4.97 -4.59
CA ILE A 51 -1.39 5.92 -5.07
C ILE A 51 -1.06 7.34 -4.59
N ILE A 52 -0.73 7.54 -3.31
CA ILE A 52 -0.34 8.85 -2.77
C ILE A 52 0.93 9.39 -3.46
N ILE A 53 1.93 8.53 -3.67
CA ILE A 53 3.16 8.87 -4.41
C ILE A 53 2.82 9.32 -5.83
N SER A 54 1.95 8.58 -6.52
CA SER A 54 1.57 8.91 -7.90
C SER A 54 0.87 10.26 -8.00
N ILE A 55 -0.07 10.56 -7.11
CA ILE A 55 -0.77 11.87 -7.06
C ILE A 55 0.26 12.99 -6.85
N THR A 56 1.22 12.78 -5.94
CA THR A 56 2.29 13.75 -5.69
C THR A 56 3.14 13.99 -6.94
N GLN A 57 3.52 12.93 -7.67
CA GLN A 57 4.34 13.06 -8.88
C GLN A 57 3.57 13.63 -10.08
N LEU A 58 2.25 13.36 -10.20
CA LEU A 58 1.42 13.83 -11.29
C LEU A 58 0.97 15.30 -11.13
N PHE A 59 0.73 15.77 -9.90
CA PHE A 59 0.13 17.08 -9.65
C PHE A 59 1.09 18.14 -9.08
N PHE A 60 2.15 17.74 -8.35
CA PHE A 60 2.98 18.70 -7.60
C PHE A 60 4.39 18.95 -8.16
N PHE A 61 4.81 18.23 -9.21
CA PHE A 61 6.12 18.41 -9.84
C PHE A 61 5.96 18.86 -11.30
N THR A 62 6.54 20.01 -11.63
CA THR A 62 6.49 20.64 -12.97
C THR A 62 7.22 19.82 -14.05
N ASP A 63 6.54 19.65 -15.19
CA ASP A 63 6.99 19.28 -16.54
C ASP A 63 8.26 18.44 -16.72
N SER A 64 8.35 17.28 -16.06
CA SER A 64 9.30 16.22 -16.45
C SER A 64 8.54 14.99 -16.90
N ILE A 65 8.64 14.66 -18.19
CA ILE A 65 8.01 13.47 -18.81
C ILE A 65 8.31 12.20 -18.00
N THR A 66 9.55 12.05 -17.53
CA THR A 66 9.99 10.92 -16.70
C THR A 66 9.18 10.78 -15.41
N ARG A 67 8.88 11.87 -14.72
CA ARG A 67 8.09 11.84 -13.47
C ARG A 67 6.63 11.52 -13.73
N ARG A 68 6.08 12.00 -14.85
CA ARG A 68 4.70 11.71 -15.26
C ARG A 68 4.52 10.23 -15.60
N ILE A 69 5.49 9.63 -16.29
CA ILE A 69 5.53 8.18 -16.55
C ILE A 69 5.65 7.41 -15.23
N PHE A 70 6.60 7.79 -14.37
CA PHE A 70 6.79 7.14 -13.07
C PHE A 70 5.53 7.22 -12.20
N GLY A 71 4.90 8.39 -12.11
CA GLY A 71 3.64 8.58 -11.39
C GLY A 71 2.54 7.68 -11.94
N THR A 72 2.40 7.57 -13.26
CA THR A 72 1.40 6.71 -13.89
C THR A 72 1.63 5.23 -13.60
N VAL A 73 2.88 4.77 -13.68
CA VAL A 73 3.24 3.38 -13.33
C VAL A 73 2.98 3.10 -11.85
N CYS A 74 3.37 4.01 -10.95
CA CYS A 74 3.06 3.90 -9.52
C CYS A 74 1.57 3.84 -9.25
N LEU A 75 0.75 4.63 -9.97
CA LEU A 75 -0.70 4.61 -9.82
C LEU A 75 -1.28 3.24 -10.19
N LEU A 76 -0.86 2.68 -11.34
CA LEU A 76 -1.32 1.38 -11.82
C LEU A 76 -0.92 0.25 -10.87
N LEU A 77 0.34 0.24 -10.43
CA LEU A 77 0.83 -0.73 -9.44
C LEU A 77 0.12 -0.57 -8.09
N GLY A 78 -0.13 0.67 -7.67
CA GLY A 78 -0.85 0.97 -6.44
C GLY A 78 -2.29 0.47 -6.45
N LEU A 79 -3.01 0.71 -7.55
CA LEU A 79 -4.37 0.21 -7.77
C LEU A 79 -4.40 -1.33 -7.82
N PHE A 80 -3.44 -1.95 -8.51
CA PHE A 80 -3.34 -3.41 -8.56
C PHE A 80 -3.11 -4.02 -7.18
N ASN A 81 -2.17 -3.47 -6.41
CA ASN A 81 -1.88 -3.92 -5.04
C ASN A 81 -3.05 -3.69 -4.07
N LEU A 82 -3.75 -2.56 -4.22
CA LEU A 82 -4.95 -2.26 -3.44
C LEU A 82 -6.08 -3.26 -3.74
N PHE A 83 -6.35 -3.51 -5.02
CA PHE A 83 -7.39 -4.46 -5.44
C PHE A 83 -7.07 -5.89 -4.99
N ALA A 84 -5.84 -6.36 -5.23
CA ALA A 84 -5.38 -7.66 -4.79
C ALA A 84 -5.46 -7.81 -3.26
N GLY A 85 -5.05 -6.76 -2.53
CA GLY A 85 -5.12 -6.71 -1.08
C GLY A 85 -6.55 -6.75 -0.53
N ILE A 86 -7.48 -5.98 -1.10
CA ILE A 86 -8.91 -6.02 -0.70
C ILE A 86 -9.51 -7.40 -0.96
N ARG A 87 -9.24 -8.00 -2.13
CA ARG A 87 -9.70 -9.34 -2.48
C ARG A 87 -9.19 -10.40 -1.51
N ASN A 88 -7.89 -10.38 -1.22
CA ASN A 88 -7.31 -11.32 -0.26
C ASN A 88 -7.86 -11.10 1.16
N ASN A 89 -8.02 -9.85 1.59
CA ASN A 89 -8.53 -9.53 2.92
C ASN A 89 -9.95 -10.08 3.12
N GLY A 90 -10.81 -9.96 2.09
CA GLY A 90 -12.15 -10.57 2.10
C GLY A 90 -12.13 -12.10 2.16
N HIS A 91 -11.20 -12.75 1.45
CA HIS A 91 -11.06 -14.22 1.47
C HIS A 91 -10.56 -14.74 2.82
N TYR A 92 -9.50 -14.16 3.37
CA TYR A 92 -8.92 -14.60 4.64
C TYR A 92 -9.77 -14.22 5.85
N SER A 93 -10.49 -13.08 5.82
CA SER A 93 -11.42 -12.71 6.89
C SER A 93 -12.57 -13.73 7.03
N ARG A 94 -13.09 -14.25 5.91
CA ARG A 94 -14.11 -15.31 5.90
C ARG A 94 -13.57 -16.66 6.39
N LEU A 95 -12.30 -16.96 6.13
CA LEU A 95 -11.65 -18.17 6.64
C LEU A 95 -11.42 -18.09 8.15
N MET A 96 -10.99 -16.93 8.67
CA MET A 96 -10.83 -16.69 10.11
C MET A 96 -12.16 -16.88 10.86
N SER A 97 -13.26 -16.27 10.38
CA SER A 97 -14.57 -16.39 11.03
C SER A 97 -15.18 -17.79 11.00
N LYS A 98 -14.62 -18.70 10.20
CA LYS A 98 -15.02 -20.11 10.11
C LYS A 98 -14.18 -21.00 11.03
N ASN A 99 -12.97 -20.58 11.38
CA ASN A 99 -12.08 -21.30 12.30
C ASN A 99 -12.41 -21.01 13.78
N ASP A 100 -13.05 -19.87 14.07
CA ASP A 100 -13.52 -19.50 15.41
C ASP A 100 -14.90 -20.09 15.78
N ARG A 101 -15.51 -20.90 14.90
CA ARG A 101 -16.77 -21.63 15.12
C ARG A 101 -16.52 -23.13 15.16
#